data_AF-A0A3D6BL49-F1
#
_entry.id   AF-A0A3D6BL49-F1
#
_cell.length_a   1.000
_cell.length_b   1.000
_cell.length_c   1.000
_cell.angle_alpha   90.00
_cell.angle_beta   90.00
_cell.angle_gamma   90.00
#
_symmetry.space_group_name_H-M   'P 1'
#
loop_
_entity.id
_entity.type
_entity.pdbx_description
1 polymer ?
#
loop_
_entity_poly.entity_id
_entity_poly.type
_entity_poly.pdbx_seq_one_letter_code
_entity_poly.pdbx_strand_id
1 'polypeptide(L)'
;MLAITNAIKADVLDKETLAANFMLRLRDMYPEALIGRYKFEPDPEMNGFELLEEAAKKRGFLVSRGEYDIERMANTLLGEYHDGKLGRISLEKP
;
A
#
# COMPACT_ATOMS: atom_id res chain seq x y z
N MET A 1 -9.01 -9.03 -23.60
CA MET A 1 -8.09 -9.60 -22.58
C MET A 1 -8.61 -9.13 -21.22
N LEU A 2 -8.63 -10.02 -20.24
CA LEU A 2 -9.55 -10.10 -19.11
C LEU A 2 -9.66 -8.84 -18.23
N ALA A 3 -10.93 -8.46 -17.97
CA ALA A 3 -11.48 -7.70 -16.85
C ALA A 3 -10.55 -7.28 -15.70
N ILE A 4 -10.10 -6.02 -15.66
CA ILE A 4 -9.50 -5.41 -14.44
C ILE A 4 -10.05 -3.98 -14.18
N THR A 5 -11.12 -3.57 -14.86
CA THR A 5 -11.73 -2.25 -14.69
C THR A 5 -13.22 -2.33 -14.40
N ASN A 6 -13.64 -3.21 -13.48
CA ASN A 6 -15.03 -3.21 -13.02
C ASN A 6 -15.11 -3.15 -11.50
N ALA A 7 -15.45 -1.95 -11.02
CA ALA A 7 -16.39 -1.77 -9.93
C ALA A 7 -15.98 -2.28 -8.54
N ILE A 8 -14.81 -1.90 -8.02
CA ILE A 8 -14.65 -1.83 -6.57
C ILE A 8 -15.38 -0.57 -6.09
N LYS A 9 -16.69 -0.75 -5.87
CA LYS A 9 -17.60 0.02 -5.01
C LYS A 9 -16.94 1.24 -4.36
N ALA A 10 -17.07 2.38 -5.03
CA ALA A 10 -16.56 3.67 -4.57
C ALA A 10 -17.26 4.21 -3.30
N ASP A 11 -18.26 3.51 -2.77
CA ASP A 11 -19.15 4.07 -1.76
C ASP A 11 -18.78 3.71 -0.30
N VAL A 12 -17.97 2.67 -0.06
CA VAL A 12 -17.42 2.37 1.27
C VAL A 12 -16.07 1.68 1.09
N LEU A 13 -15.06 2.43 0.63
CA LEU A 13 -13.71 1.88 0.55
C LEU A 13 -13.09 1.96 1.95
N ASP A 14 -13.02 0.83 2.65
CA ASP A 14 -12.25 0.74 3.89
C ASP A 14 -10.81 1.21 3.62
N LYS A 15 -10.22 1.97 4.55
CA LYS A 15 -8.89 2.55 4.39
C LYS A 15 -7.84 1.50 4.07
N GLU A 16 -8.01 0.30 4.60
CA GLU A 16 -7.18 -0.87 4.31
C GLU A 16 -7.24 -1.26 2.83
N THR A 17 -8.45 -1.33 2.26
CA THR A 17 -8.64 -1.67 0.85
C THR A 17 -8.09 -0.56 -0.06
N LEU A 18 -8.27 0.71 0.33
CA LEU A 18 -7.69 1.84 -0.40
C LEU A 18 -6.16 1.75 -0.40
N ALA A 19 -5.56 1.54 0.77
CA ALA A 19 -4.12 1.43 0.93
C ALA A 19 -3.56 0.21 0.19
N ALA A 20 -4.25 -0.94 0.21
CA ALA A 20 -3.84 -2.15 -0.49
C ALA A 20 -3.79 -1.92 -2.01
N ASN A 21 -4.84 -1.33 -2.58
CA ASN A 21 -4.85 -0.95 -3.99
C ASN A 21 -3.78 0.08 -4.34
N PHE A 22 -3.51 1.02 -3.44
CA PHE A 22 -2.45 2.00 -3.62
C PHE A 22 -1.06 1.34 -3.57
N MET A 23 -0.83 0.38 -2.67
CA MET A 23 0.42 -0.37 -2.56
C MET A 23 0.73 -1.17 -3.83
N LEU A 24 -0.29 -1.78 -4.44
CA LEU A 24 -0.16 -2.44 -5.75
C LEU A 24 0.28 -1.46 -6.84
N ARG A 25 -0.35 -0.28 -6.91
CA ARG A 25 0.05 0.77 -7.87
C ARG A 25 1.48 1.26 -7.61
N LEU A 26 1.88 1.41 -6.36
CA LEU A 26 3.24 1.80 -6.00
C LEU A 26 4.25 0.74 -6.40
N ARG A 27 3.96 -0.54 -6.19
CA ARG A 27 4.84 -1.62 -6.68
C ARG A 27 4.99 -1.54 -8.19
N ASP A 28 3.88 -1.38 -8.92
CA ASP A 28 3.91 -1.47 -10.38
C ASP A 28 4.53 -0.21 -11.02
N MET A 29 4.35 0.97 -10.43
CA MET A 29 4.79 2.26 -11.00
C MET A 29 6.05 2.84 -10.33
N TYR A 30 6.23 2.61 -9.03
CA TYR A 30 7.26 3.23 -8.20
C TYR A 30 7.88 2.22 -7.19
N PRO A 31 8.37 1.04 -7.64
CA PRO A 31 8.89 0.01 -6.74
C PRO A 31 10.08 0.51 -5.91
N GLU A 32 10.89 1.42 -6.45
CA GLU A 32 12.00 2.06 -5.73
C GLU A 32 11.53 2.87 -4.52
N ALA A 33 10.33 3.48 -4.56
CA ALA A 33 9.78 4.20 -3.43
C ALA A 33 9.44 3.24 -2.28
N LEU A 34 8.93 2.03 -2.60
CA LEU A 34 8.67 1.00 -1.60
C LEU A 34 9.98 0.47 -1.00
N ILE A 35 10.97 0.16 -1.84
CA ILE A 35 12.29 -0.32 -1.38
C ILE A 35 12.96 0.73 -0.50
N GLY A 36 12.99 1.99 -0.92
CA GLY A 36 13.61 3.08 -0.17
C GLY A 36 12.89 3.40 1.14
N ARG A 37 11.54 3.42 1.13
CA ARG A 37 10.76 3.81 2.32
C ARG A 37 10.60 2.67 3.32
N TYR A 38 10.28 1.47 2.84
CA TYR A 38 9.89 0.33 3.67
C TYR A 38 10.97 -0.76 3.75
N LYS A 39 12.06 -0.65 2.98
CA LYS A 39 13.22 -1.55 3.05
C LYS A 39 12.85 -3.03 2.78
N PHE A 40 11.97 -3.25 1.82
CA PHE A 40 11.67 -4.58 1.27
C PHE A 40 11.50 -4.48 -0.24
N GLU A 41 11.79 -5.57 -0.94
CA GLU A 41 11.53 -5.69 -2.37
C GLU A 41 10.10 -6.18 -2.58
N PRO A 42 9.23 -5.39 -3.24
CA PRO A 42 7.85 -5.77 -3.42
C PRO A 42 7.72 -6.88 -4.48
N ASP A 43 7.23 -8.04 -4.07
CA ASP A 43 7.06 -9.19 -4.96
C ASP A 43 5.87 -8.95 -5.94
N PRO A 44 6.04 -9.19 -7.25
CA PRO A 44 4.94 -9.16 -8.21
C PRO A 44 3.79 -10.12 -7.88
N GLU A 45 4.06 -11.22 -7.18
CA GLU A 45 3.06 -12.23 -6.80
C GLU A 45 2.25 -11.81 -5.56
N MET A 46 2.77 -10.91 -4.73
CA MET A 46 2.06 -10.43 -3.53
C MET A 46 0.87 -9.54 -3.89
N ASN A 47 -0.23 -9.70 -3.17
CA ASN A 47 -1.37 -8.80 -3.24
C ASN A 47 -1.17 -7.55 -2.36
N GLY A 48 -2.06 -6.56 -2.49
CA GLY A 48 -1.93 -5.29 -1.78
C GLY A 48 -1.93 -5.42 -0.25
N PHE A 49 -2.64 -6.38 0.32
CA PHE A 49 -2.66 -6.63 1.76
C PHE A 49 -1.37 -7.30 2.23
N GLU A 50 -0.81 -8.23 1.46
CA GLU A 50 0.50 -8.85 1.76
C GLU A 50 1.63 -7.81 1.72
N LEU A 51 1.59 -6.88 0.77
CA LEU A 51 2.53 -5.76 0.72
C LEU A 51 2.39 -4.83 1.93
N LEU A 52 1.16 -4.58 2.39
CA LEU A 52 0.93 -3.82 3.62
C LEU A 52 1.43 -4.58 4.84
N GLU A 53 1.25 -5.89 4.91
CA GLU A 53 1.74 -6.72 5.99
C GLU A 53 3.28 -6.69 6.07
N GLU A 54 3.97 -6.86 4.94
CA GLU A 54 5.43 -6.76 4.91
C GLU A 54 5.91 -5.35 5.31
N ALA A 55 5.22 -4.30 4.86
CA ALA A 55 5.52 -2.94 5.31
C ALA A 55 5.28 -2.74 6.82
N ALA A 56 4.18 -3.29 7.36
CA ALA A 56 3.83 -3.25 8.78
C ALA A 56 4.89 -3.98 9.62
N LYS A 57 5.33 -5.15 9.16
CA LYS A 57 6.39 -5.96 9.75
C LYS A 57 7.73 -5.23 9.79
N LYS A 58 8.13 -4.57 8.70
CA LYS A 58 9.36 -3.75 8.67
C LYS A 58 9.29 -2.54 9.62
N ARG A 59 8.08 -2.06 9.93
CA ARG A 59 7.85 -0.97 10.89
C ARG A 59 7.60 -1.42 12.33
N GLY A 60 7.40 -2.72 12.56
CA GLY A 60 7.04 -3.23 13.89
C GLY A 60 5.62 -2.87 14.32
N PHE A 61 4.70 -2.68 13.37
CA PHE A 61 3.29 -2.47 13.65
C PHE A 61 2.62 -3.79 14.00
N LEU A 62 2.49 -4.06 15.30
CA LEU A 62 1.90 -5.28 15.85
C LEU A 62 0.59 -4.93 16.56
N VAL A 63 -0.49 -5.67 16.30
CA VAL A 63 -1.80 -5.49 16.96
C VAL A 63 -1.75 -6.11 18.35
N SER A 64 -1.58 -7.43 18.41
CA SER A 64 -1.37 -8.27 19.59
C SER A 64 -1.35 -9.73 19.09
N ARG A 65 -0.85 -10.69 19.87
CA ARG A 65 -0.80 -12.14 19.50
C ARG A 65 0.04 -12.53 18.27
N GLY A 66 0.85 -11.61 17.74
CA GLY A 66 1.75 -11.89 16.60
C GLY A 66 1.18 -11.49 15.24
N GLU A 67 0.00 -10.87 15.20
CA GLU A 67 -0.57 -10.31 13.96
C GLU A 67 -0.10 -8.86 13.74
N TYR A 68 0.15 -8.52 12.47
CA TYR A 68 0.56 -7.18 12.07
C TYR A 68 -0.65 -6.26 11.88
N ASP A 69 -0.47 -4.99 12.22
CA ASP A 69 -1.54 -3.98 12.19
C ASP A 69 -1.65 -3.36 10.79
N ILE A 70 -2.49 -3.98 9.97
CA ILE A 70 -2.76 -3.58 8.59
C ILE A 70 -3.47 -2.23 8.55
N GLU A 71 -4.46 -1.99 9.43
CA GLU A 71 -5.19 -0.73 9.52
C GLU A 71 -4.24 0.44 9.83
N ARG A 72 -3.34 0.27 10.81
CA ARG A 72 -2.34 1.28 11.13
C ARG A 72 -1.35 1.49 10.00
N MET A 73 -0.95 0.42 9.31
CA MET A 73 -0.08 0.53 8.16
C MET A 73 -0.77 1.27 7.00
N ALA A 74 -2.04 0.99 6.75
CA ALA A 74 -2.86 1.66 5.75
C ALA A 74 -2.97 3.16 6.03
N ASN A 75 -3.32 3.54 7.27
CA ASN A 75 -3.35 4.95 7.68
C ASN A 75 -1.97 5.62 7.52
N THR A 76 -0.90 4.91 7.85
CA THR A 76 0.47 5.42 7.73
C THR A 76 0.86 5.63 6.27
N LEU A 77 0.60 4.67 5.39
CA LEU A 77 0.89 4.77 3.96
C LEU A 77 0.18 5.97 3.33
N LEU A 78 -1.12 6.11 3.59
CA LEU A 78 -1.92 7.21 3.05
C LEU A 78 -1.47 8.56 3.62
N GLY A 79 -1.15 8.63 4.93
CA GLY A 79 -0.59 9.82 5.54
C GLY A 79 0.77 10.21 4.94
N GLU A 80 1.65 9.24 4.70
CA GLU A 80 2.96 9.48 4.08
C GLU A 80 2.87 9.92 2.62
N TYR A 81 1.87 9.42 1.90
CA TYR A 81 1.54 9.90 0.58
C TYR A 81 1.09 11.37 0.62
N HIS A 82 0.15 11.71 1.50
CA HIS A 82 -0.32 13.08 1.67
C HIS A 82 0.78 14.05 2.11
N ASP A 83 1.69 13.59 2.96
CA ASP A 83 2.86 14.37 3.42
C ASP A 83 3.99 14.47 2.37
N GLY A 84 3.87 13.79 1.22
CA GLY A 84 4.91 13.73 0.19
C GLY A 84 6.18 12.96 0.60
N LYS A 85 6.11 12.15 1.66
CA LYS A 85 7.25 11.40 2.23
C LYS A 85 7.66 10.19 1.38
N LEU A 86 6.77 9.73 0.51
CA LEU A 86 7.03 8.66 -0.44
C LEU A 86 7.75 9.16 -1.72
N GLY A 87 8.10 10.45 -1.78
CA GLY A 87 8.74 11.08 -2.94
C GLY A 87 7.73 11.76 -3.87
N ARG A 88 8.18 12.15 -5.06
CA ARG A 88 7.31 12.74 -6.12
C ARG A 88 6.46 11.64 -6.77
N ILE A 89 5.45 11.16 -6.05
CA ILE A 89 4.44 10.26 -6.61
C ILE A 89 3.27 11.14 -7.04
N SER A 90 3.22 11.42 -8.35
CA SER A 90 2.06 12.08 -8.93
C SER A 90 1.03 11.00 -9.29
N LEU A 91 -0.12 11.00 -8.60
CA LEU A 91 -1.31 10.25 -9.03
C LEU A 91 -2.16 11.03 -10.04
N GLU A 92 -1.75 12.25 -10.37
CA GLU A 92 -2.41 13.09 -11.37
C GLU A 92 -1.73 12.85 -12.72
N LYS A 93 -2.37 12.02 -13.55
CA LYS A 93 -2.10 12.12 -14.99
C LYS A 93 -2.76 13.41 -15.50
N PRO A 94 -2.06 14.25 -16.29
CA PRO A 94 -2.67 15.40 -16.95
C PRO A 94 -3.78 14.98 -17.94
#